data_AF-A0A1M6W497-F1
#
_entry.id   AF-A0A1M6W497-F1
#
_cell.length_a   1.000
_cell.length_b   1.000
_cell.length_c   1.000
_cell.angle_alpha   90.00
_cell.angle_beta   90.00
_cell.angle_gamma   90.00
#
_symmetry.space_group_name_H-M   'P 1'
#
loop_
_entity.id
_entity.type
_entity.pdbx_description
1 polymer ?
#
loop_
_entity_poly.entity_id
_entity_poly.type
_entity_poly.pdbx_seq_one_letter_code
_entity_poly.pdbx_strand_id
1 'polypeptide(L)'
;MQALIDNKSVKAIFFARGGYGSSQLLNKLNYSKLEKHPKWFVGYSDITAFHIALNNLGFETIQGPMMKGFNKDSRPERHQLYSFHRRNHPKVFWRS
;
A
#
# COMPACT_ATOMS: atom_id res chain seq x y z
N MET A 1 -0.60 5.69 -11.36
CA MET A 1 -0.33 5.83 -9.91
C MET A 1 -0.80 7.17 -9.35
N GLN A 2 -0.32 8.31 -9.87
CA GLN A 2 -0.74 9.64 -9.36
C GLN A 2 -2.27 9.81 -9.28
N ALA A 3 -3.00 9.41 -10.33
CA ALA A 3 -4.46 9.45 -10.33
C ALA A 3 -5.11 8.68 -9.16
N LEU A 4 -4.52 7.57 -8.72
CA LEU A 4 -5.00 6.79 -7.57
C LEU A 4 -4.71 7.50 -6.25
N ILE A 5 -3.57 8.18 -6.14
CA ILE A 5 -3.22 9.01 -4.98
C ILE A 5 -4.19 10.19 -4.88
N ASP A 6 -4.46 10.84 -6.00
CA ASP A 6 -5.30 12.03 -6.07
C ASP A 6 -6.78 11.76 -5.86
N ASN A 7 -7.24 10.54 -6.16
CA ASN A 7 -8.63 10.18 -6.01
C ASN A 7 -9.01 9.96 -4.52
N LYS A 8 -9.93 10.78 -4.02
CA LYS A 8 -10.43 10.76 -2.63
C LYS A 8 -11.33 9.55 -2.31
N SER A 9 -11.96 8.94 -3.31
CA SER A 9 -12.78 7.74 -3.11
C SER A 9 -11.92 6.48 -2.90
N VAL A 10 -10.66 6.50 -3.34
CA VAL A 10 -9.72 5.40 -3.16
C VAL A 10 -9.15 5.42 -1.74
N LYS A 11 -9.51 4.40 -0.95
CA LYS A 11 -9.02 4.19 0.43
C LYS A 11 -7.81 3.28 0.55
N ALA A 12 -7.56 2.44 -0.45
CA ALA A 12 -6.44 1.52 -0.48
C ALA A 12 -5.96 1.29 -1.93
N ILE A 13 -4.65 1.14 -2.09
CA ILE A 13 -3.97 0.81 -3.34
C ILE A 13 -3.28 -0.53 -3.12
N PHE A 14 -3.76 -1.54 -3.83
CA PHE A 14 -3.15 -2.87 -3.87
C PHE A 14 -2.27 -2.98 -5.11
N PHE A 15 -1.01 -3.36 -4.91
CA PHE A 15 -0.12 -3.59 -6.03
C PHE A 15 -0.45 -4.95 -6.67
N ALA A 16 -0.74 -4.92 -7.96
CA ALA A 16 -1.12 -6.11 -8.72
C ALA A 16 0.02 -7.13 -8.81
N ARG A 17 1.25 -6.65 -8.97
CA ARG A 17 2.46 -7.46 -9.18
C ARG A 17 3.68 -6.62 -8.81
N GLY A 18 4.76 -7.29 -8.40
CA GLY A 18 6.08 -6.68 -8.24
C GLY A 18 6.76 -6.55 -9.61
N GLY A 19 7.64 -5.57 -9.77
CA GLY A 19 8.29 -5.32 -11.04
C GLY A 19 9.74 -4.88 -10.86
N TYR A 20 10.26 -4.20 -11.87
CA TYR A 20 11.48 -3.42 -11.77
C TYR A 20 11.08 -2.01 -12.19
N GLY A 21 11.39 -1.00 -11.38
CA GLY A 21 11.11 0.41 -11.70
C GLY A 21 10.14 1.13 -10.76
N SER A 22 9.71 0.51 -9.66
CA SER A 22 8.98 1.19 -8.59
C SER A 22 9.72 2.46 -8.12
N SER A 23 11.02 2.35 -7.87
CA SER A 23 11.90 3.43 -7.41
C SER A 23 11.98 4.62 -8.36
N GLN A 24 11.97 4.37 -9.68
CA GLN A 24 11.97 5.42 -10.70
C GLN A 24 10.68 6.23 -10.71
N LEU A 25 9.56 5.61 -10.30
CA LEU A 25 8.27 6.27 -10.22
C LEU A 25 8.15 7.12 -8.95
N LEU A 26 8.79 6.74 -7.84
CA LEU A 26 8.64 7.40 -6.54
C LEU A 26 8.91 8.90 -6.59
N ASN A 27 9.99 9.30 -7.28
CA ASN A 27 10.42 10.70 -7.38
C ASN A 27 9.51 11.56 -8.27
N LYS A 28 8.59 10.93 -9.02
CA LYS A 28 7.65 11.62 -9.93
C LYS A 28 6.27 11.79 -9.31
N LEU A 29 6.02 11.22 -8.12
CA LEU A 29 4.72 11.26 -7.48
C LEU A 29 4.64 12.41 -6.47
N ASN A 30 3.49 13.07 -6.46
CA ASN A 30 3.14 14.08 -5.48
C ASN A 30 2.34 13.42 -4.34
N TYR A 31 2.92 13.38 -3.14
CA TYR A 31 2.34 12.76 -1.94
C TYR A 31 1.59 13.74 -1.03
N SER A 32 1.59 15.05 -1.32
CA SER A 32 0.95 16.07 -0.46
C SER A 32 -0.52 15.78 -0.13
N LYS A 33 -1.26 15.13 -1.05
CA LYS A 33 -2.66 14.77 -0.82
C LYS A 33 -2.84 13.65 0.21
N LEU A 34 -1.80 12.87 0.50
CA LEU A 34 -1.84 11.80 1.50
C LEU A 34 -1.96 12.35 2.93
N GLU A 35 -1.46 13.56 3.19
CA GLU A 35 -1.59 14.21 4.51
C GLU A 35 -3.05 14.47 4.86
N LYS A 36 -3.84 14.95 3.88
CA LYS A 36 -5.27 15.27 4.06
C LYS A 36 -6.17 14.04 3.90
N HIS A 37 -5.76 13.11 3.05
CA HIS A 37 -6.54 11.93 2.68
C HIS A 37 -5.63 10.69 2.67
N PRO A 38 -5.23 10.20 3.86
CA PRO A 38 -4.40 9.02 3.95
C PRO A 38 -5.09 7.81 3.33
N LYS A 39 -4.31 6.95 2.69
CA LYS A 39 -4.78 5.71 2.07
C LYS A 39 -3.76 4.61 2.27
N TRP A 40 -4.24 3.37 2.29
CA TRP A 40 -3.37 2.21 2.45
C TRP A 40 -2.60 1.89 1.18
N PHE A 41 -1.34 1.52 1.33
CA PHE A 41 -0.51 0.95 0.27
C PHE A 41 -0.15 -0.47 0.68
N VAL A 42 -0.53 -1.45 -0.16
CA VAL A 42 -0.42 -2.89 0.16
C VAL A 42 0.31 -3.63 -0.96
N GLY A 43 1.45 -4.25 -0.63
CA GLY A 43 2.21 -5.08 -1.56
C GLY A 43 3.46 -5.69 -0.93
N TYR A 44 4.27 -6.37 -1.73
CA TYR A 44 5.59 -6.89 -1.33
C TYR A 44 6.54 -6.92 -2.55
N SER A 45 7.79 -7.36 -2.36
CA SER A 45 8.83 -7.42 -3.40
C SER A 45 9.32 -6.02 -3.82
N ASP A 46 9.26 -5.65 -5.10
CA ASP A 46 9.68 -4.32 -5.59
C ASP A 46 8.93 -3.15 -4.93
N ILE A 47 7.77 -3.44 -4.32
CA ILE A 47 6.99 -2.45 -3.57
C ILE A 47 7.67 -2.03 -2.26
N THR A 48 8.70 -2.74 -1.79
CA THR A 48 9.53 -2.31 -0.66
C THR A 48 10.10 -0.90 -0.84
N ALA A 49 10.42 -0.48 -2.07
CA ALA A 49 10.84 0.90 -2.33
C ALA A 49 9.74 1.92 -1.99
N PHE A 50 8.47 1.60 -2.27
CA PHE A 50 7.32 2.41 -1.84
C PHE A 50 7.19 2.42 -0.31
N HIS A 51 7.34 1.26 0.33
CA HIS A 51 7.27 1.16 1.79
C HIS A 51 8.31 2.06 2.47
N ILE A 52 9.56 2.01 2.01
CA ILE A 52 10.64 2.85 2.53
C ILE A 52 10.37 4.34 2.27
N ALA A 53 10.02 4.71 1.04
CA ALA A 53 9.82 6.13 0.70
C ALA A 53 8.63 6.74 1.45
N LEU A 54 7.52 6.01 1.59
CA LEU A 54 6.36 6.46 2.35
C LEU A 54 6.65 6.51 3.85
N ASN A 55 7.40 5.55 4.39
CA ASN A 55 7.81 5.57 5.80
C ASN A 55 8.72 6.77 6.11
N ASN A 56 9.66 7.12 5.21
CA ASN A 56 10.48 8.32 5.34
C ASN A 56 9.65 9.62 5.30
N LEU A 57 8.48 9.60 4.69
CA LEU A 57 7.51 10.70 4.68
C LEU A 57 6.53 10.64 5.87
N GLY A 58 6.68 9.68 6.79
CA GLY A 58 5.82 9.51 7.95
C GLY A 58 4.52 8.74 7.69
N PHE A 59 4.37 8.09 6.55
CA PHE A 59 3.18 7.29 6.21
C PHE A 59 3.41 5.80 6.48
N GLU A 60 2.44 5.21 7.17
CA GLU A 60 2.41 3.76 7.40
C GLU A 60 1.88 3.00 6.18
N THR A 61 2.43 1.80 5.96
CA THR A 61 2.10 0.96 4.82
C THR A 61 2.08 -0.52 5.23
N ILE A 62 1.46 -1.38 4.41
CA ILE A 62 1.30 -2.80 4.74
C ILE A 62 2.10 -3.65 3.77
N GLN A 63 3.10 -4.33 4.31
CA GLN A 63 3.75 -5.42 3.58
C GLN A 63 2.82 -6.64 3.61
N GLY A 64 2.28 -7.03 2.45
CA GLY A 64 1.21 -8.03 2.38
C GLY A 64 1.01 -8.59 0.97
N PRO A 65 0.14 -9.60 0.82
CA PRO A 65 -0.02 -10.33 -0.44
C PRO A 65 -0.39 -9.41 -1.61
N MET A 66 0.19 -9.69 -2.77
CA MET A 66 -0.08 -8.95 -4.02
C MET A 66 -1.36 -9.44 -4.67
N MET A 67 -1.99 -8.57 -5.46
CA MET A 67 -3.25 -8.91 -6.13
C MET A 67 -3.13 -10.08 -7.11
N LYS A 68 -1.93 -10.42 -7.64
CA LYS A 68 -1.72 -11.64 -8.44
C LYS A 68 -2.00 -12.94 -7.66
N GLY A 69 -1.95 -12.91 -6.34
CA GLY A 69 -2.37 -14.01 -5.47
C GLY A 69 -3.89 -14.18 -5.34
N PHE A 70 -4.70 -13.24 -5.86
CA PHE A 70 -6.17 -13.32 -5.86
C PHE A 70 -6.75 -14.32 -6.88
N ASN A 71 -5.92 -15.02 -7.65
CA ASN A 71 -6.43 -16.12 -8.46
C ASN A 71 -6.98 -17.20 -7.52
N LYS A 72 -8.25 -17.59 -7.71
CA LYS A 72 -9.01 -18.50 -6.82
C LYS A 72 -8.32 -19.86 -6.58
N ASP A 73 -7.29 -20.18 -7.36
CA ASP A 73 -6.60 -21.48 -7.36
C ASP A 73 -5.30 -21.52 -6.53
N SER A 74 -4.75 -20.39 -6.07
CA SER A 74 -3.53 -20.36 -5.23
C SER A 74 -3.86 -20.57 -3.74
N ARG A 75 -3.84 -21.84 -3.32
CA ARG A 75 -4.25 -22.31 -1.98
C ARG A 75 -3.42 -21.86 -0.74
N PRO A 76 -2.22 -21.24 -0.78
CA PRO A 76 -1.55 -20.81 0.46
C PRO A 76 -1.92 -19.39 0.96
N GLU A 77 -2.31 -18.45 0.08
CA GLU A 77 -2.41 -17.02 0.46
C GLU A 77 -3.69 -16.63 1.20
N ARG A 78 -4.71 -17.51 1.23
CA ARG A 78 -5.99 -17.24 1.91
C ARG A 78 -5.83 -17.00 3.42
N HIS A 79 -4.81 -17.59 4.05
CA HIS A 79 -4.63 -17.48 5.51
C HIS A 79 -4.14 -16.11 5.98
N GLN A 80 -3.42 -15.36 5.14
CA GLN A 80 -2.88 -14.04 5.52
C GLN A 80 -3.95 -12.93 5.44
N LEU A 81 -4.96 -13.09 4.58
CA LEU A 81 -6.01 -12.08 4.39
C LEU A 81 -7.05 -12.08 5.53
N TYR A 82 -7.48 -13.26 5.99
CA TYR A 82 -8.46 -13.37 7.09
C TYR A 82 -7.91 -12.93 8.45
N SER A 83 -6.58 -12.98 8.65
CA SER A 83 -5.94 -12.45 9.84
C SER A 83 -5.80 -10.92 9.80
N PHE A 84 -5.63 -10.34 8.60
CA PHE A 84 -5.55 -8.90 8.39
C PHE A 84 -6.90 -8.19 8.62
N HIS A 85 -8.00 -8.73 8.09
CA HIS A 85 -9.33 -8.12 8.20
C HIS A 85 -9.84 -7.97 9.65
N ARG A 86 -9.35 -8.79 10.58
CA ARG A 86 -9.77 -8.77 11.99
C ARG A 86 -8.92 -7.90 12.91
N ARG A 87 -7.80 -7.32 12.46
CA ARG A 87 -6.83 -6.66 13.36
C ARG A 87 -6.58 -5.18 13.15
N ASN A 88 -6.98 -4.58 12.03
CA ASN A 88 -6.49 -3.25 11.69
C ASN A 88 -7.62 -2.22 11.52
N HIS A 89 -8.06 -1.68 12.66
CA HIS A 89 -8.46 -0.28 12.69
C HIS A 89 -7.16 0.54 12.75
N PRO A 90 -6.87 1.43 11.78
CA PRO A 90 -5.75 2.35 11.89
C PRO A 90 -5.94 3.20 13.15
N LYS A 91 -5.13 2.95 14.19
CA LYS A 91 -4.90 3.95 15.22
C LYS A 91 -4.01 5.01 14.60
N VAL A 92 -4.62 6.10 14.15
CA VAL A 92 -3.89 7.31 13.81
C VAL A 92 -3.31 7.83 15.12
N PHE A 93 -2.01 7.62 15.33
CA PHE A 93 -1.30 8.23 16.45
C PHE A 93 -0.93 9.66 16.01
N TRP A 94 -1.87 10.59 16.20
CA TRP A 94 -1.57 12.02 16.12
C TRP A 94 -0.59 12.34 17.25
N ARG A 95 0.67 12.64 16.92
CA ARG A 95 1.55 13.31 17.89
C ARG A 95 1.04 14.76 18.01
N SER A 96 0.63 15.11 19.23
CA SER A 96 0.32 16.45 19.73
C SER A 96 1.47 17.42 19.56
#